data_AF-A0A2G6R4D4-F1
#
_entry.id   AF-A0A2G6R4D4-F1
#
_cell.length_a   1.000
_cell.length_b   1.000
_cell.length_c   1.000
_cell.angle_alpha   90.00
_cell.angle_beta   90.00
_cell.angle_gamma   90.00
#
_symmetry.space_group_name_H-M   'P 1'
#
loop_
_entity.id
_entity.type
_entity.pdbx_description
1 polymer ?
#
loop_
_entity_poly.entity_id
_entity_poly.type
_entity_poly.pdbx_seq_one_letter_code
_entity_poly.pdbx_strand_id
1 'polypeptide(L)'
;MCANVLAAVAWPYANGPRHIGHVSGFGVPSDVFARFMRMRGHNVLMVSGTDEHGTAIQVKAESEGLTARQTADKYHRQIAQDLQGLGLSYDLYTRTTTPNHYRVVQELFTALHTNGYIIAQTQLGAISPSTGRTLPDRYIEGTCPICGYEGARGDQCDE
;
A
#
# COMPACT_ATOMS: atom_id res chain seq x y z
N MET A 1 16.56 -31.17 6.80
CA MET A 1 15.42 -30.93 7.71
C MET A 1 14.42 -30.04 7.01
N CYS A 2 13.14 -30.40 7.03
CA CYS A 2 12.05 -29.54 6.56
C CYS A 2 11.85 -28.40 7.56
N ALA A 3 11.56 -27.19 7.06
CA ALA A 3 11.33 -26.00 7.88
C ALA A 3 10.07 -25.28 7.37
N ASN A 4 9.44 -24.50 8.24
CA ASN A 4 8.32 -23.64 7.87
C ASN A 4 8.86 -22.26 7.49
N VAL A 5 8.54 -21.78 6.30
CA VAL A 5 9.06 -20.52 5.73
C VAL A 5 7.88 -19.62 5.37
N LEU A 6 7.84 -18.42 5.97
CA LEU A 6 6.91 -17.35 5.59
C LEU A 6 7.64 -16.37 4.67
N ALA A 7 7.22 -16.26 3.42
CA ALA A 7 7.67 -15.23 2.49
C ALA A 7 6.60 -14.12 2.44
N ALA A 8 6.82 -13.05 3.19
CA ALA A 8 5.94 -11.87 3.22
C ALA A 8 6.41 -10.85 2.17
N VAL A 9 5.67 -10.75 1.06
CA VAL A 9 6.04 -9.89 -0.07
C VAL A 9 5.39 -8.53 0.06
N ALA A 10 6.12 -7.47 -0.30
CA ALA A 10 5.62 -6.10 -0.29
C ALA A 10 4.28 -5.97 -1.02
N TRP A 11 3.36 -5.22 -0.44
CA TRP A 11 1.99 -5.09 -0.93
C TRP A 11 1.92 -3.95 -1.95
N PRO A 12 1.62 -4.22 -3.22
CA PRO A 12 1.46 -3.15 -4.21
C PRO A 12 0.26 -2.26 -3.88
N TYR A 13 0.48 -0.95 -4.03
CA TYR A 13 -0.53 0.07 -3.79
C TYR A 13 -1.60 0.10 -4.89
N ALA A 14 -2.88 0.08 -4.51
CA ALA A 14 -4.03 -0.10 -5.39
C ALA A 14 -4.51 1.20 -6.08
N ASN A 15 -3.58 2.01 -6.60
CA ASN A 15 -3.87 3.27 -7.29
C ASN A 15 -3.43 3.30 -8.76
N GLY A 16 -3.01 2.16 -9.32
CA GLY A 16 -2.49 2.11 -10.67
C GLY A 16 -1.96 0.73 -11.08
N PRO A 17 -1.78 0.50 -12.39
CA PRO A 17 -1.14 -0.72 -12.90
C PRO A 17 0.29 -0.86 -12.41
N ARG A 18 0.83 -2.08 -12.44
CA ARG A 18 2.24 -2.35 -12.12
C ARG A 18 3.08 -2.38 -13.39
N HIS A 19 4.26 -1.77 -13.32
CA HIS A 19 5.29 -1.80 -14.37
C HIS A 19 6.41 -2.80 -14.04
N ILE A 20 7.34 -3.01 -14.98
CA ILE A 20 8.44 -3.99 -14.86
C ILE A 20 9.30 -3.82 -13.60
N GLY A 21 9.52 -2.58 -13.14
CA GLY A 21 10.22 -2.32 -11.87
C GLY A 21 9.58 -3.00 -10.65
N HIS A 22 8.26 -3.19 -10.62
CA HIS A 22 7.58 -3.94 -9.55
C HIS A 22 7.81 -5.44 -9.68
N VAL A 23 7.79 -5.93 -10.93
CA VAL A 23 8.05 -7.33 -11.26
C VAL A 23 9.48 -7.71 -10.90
N SER A 24 10.46 -6.88 -11.26
CA SER A 24 11.86 -7.11 -10.91
C SER A 24 12.16 -6.83 -9.44
N GLY A 25 11.44 -5.91 -8.81
CA GLY A 25 11.65 -5.51 -7.41
C GLY A 25 11.12 -6.53 -6.42
N PHE A 26 9.81 -6.77 -6.41
CA PHE A 26 9.19 -7.69 -5.45
C PHE A 26 8.67 -8.98 -6.09
N GLY A 27 8.15 -8.93 -7.31
CA GLY A 27 7.42 -10.06 -7.93
C GLY A 27 8.31 -11.29 -8.13
N VAL A 28 9.25 -11.21 -9.08
CA VAL A 28 10.13 -12.32 -9.47
C VAL A 28 11.05 -12.76 -8.33
N PRO A 29 11.72 -11.87 -7.57
CA PRO A 29 12.65 -12.32 -6.53
C PRO A 29 11.96 -13.14 -5.43
N SER A 30 10.76 -12.73 -5.00
CA SER A 30 10.02 -13.46 -3.97
C SER A 30 9.51 -14.81 -4.46
N ASP A 31 9.06 -14.89 -5.71
CA ASP A 31 8.58 -16.14 -6.30
C ASP A 31 9.71 -17.14 -6.55
N VAL A 32 10.86 -16.68 -7.05
CA VAL A 32 12.07 -17.52 -7.20
C VAL A 32 12.51 -18.10 -5.86
N PHE A 33 12.54 -17.26 -4.81
CA PHE A 33 12.86 -17.72 -3.46
C PHE A 33 11.86 -18.76 -2.95
N ALA A 34 10.55 -18.49 -3.07
CA ALA A 34 9.52 -19.39 -2.60
C ALA A 34 9.59 -20.74 -3.32
N ARG A 35 9.74 -20.75 -4.65
CA ARG A 35 9.91 -21.96 -5.46
C ARG A 35 11.15 -22.74 -5.06
N PHE A 36 12.29 -22.07 -4.89
CA PHE A 36 13.52 -22.71 -4.42
C PHE A 36 13.32 -23.39 -3.06
N MET A 37 12.70 -22.69 -2.10
CA MET A 37 12.45 -23.24 -0.77
C MET A 37 11.49 -24.45 -0.81
N ARG A 38 10.44 -24.39 -1.64
CA ARG A 38 9.55 -25.55 -1.88
C ARG A 38 10.34 -26.74 -2.48
N MET A 39 11.19 -26.50 -3.49
CA MET A 39 12.05 -27.54 -4.11
C MET A 39 13.04 -28.15 -3.13
N ARG A 40 13.49 -27.38 -2.13
CA ARG A 40 14.36 -27.85 -1.04
C ARG A 40 13.61 -28.68 0.02
N GLY A 41 12.30 -28.86 -0.13
CA GLY A 41 11.46 -29.65 0.76
C GLY A 41 10.97 -28.88 1.99
N HIS A 42 10.95 -27.55 1.95
CA HIS A 42 10.37 -26.72 3.03
C HIS A 42 8.86 -26.49 2.82
N ASN A 43 8.14 -26.28 3.93
CA ASN A 43 6.75 -25.83 3.91
C ASN A 43 6.75 -24.31 3.76
N VAL A 44 6.38 -23.81 2.58
CA VAL A 44 6.43 -22.38 2.28
C VAL A 44 5.03 -21.80 2.23
N LEU A 45 4.85 -20.65 2.88
CA LEU A 45 3.69 -19.78 2.70
C LEU A 45 4.17 -18.43 2.16
N MET A 46 3.90 -18.17 0.89
CA MET A 46 4.18 -16.92 0.20
C MET A 46 2.91 -16.08 0.15
N VAL A 47 2.92 -14.94 0.86
CA VAL A 47 1.73 -14.10 1.05
C VAL A 47 1.97 -12.66 0.63
N SER A 48 0.93 -12.05 0.10
CA SER A 48 0.87 -10.61 -0.18
C SER A 48 -0.58 -10.18 -0.33
N GLY A 49 -0.78 -8.99 -0.90
CA GLY A 49 -2.07 -8.45 -1.23
C GLY A 49 -1.94 -7.03 -1.76
N THR A 50 -3.07 -6.39 -2.00
CA THR A 50 -3.09 -4.96 -2.34
C THR A 50 -3.26 -4.09 -1.10
N ASP A 51 -2.43 -3.05 -1.03
CA ASP A 51 -2.62 -1.96 -0.07
C ASP A 51 -3.60 -0.92 -0.65
N GLU A 52 -4.66 -0.66 0.10
CA GLU A 52 -5.90 -0.04 -0.35
C GLU A 52 -6.32 1.18 0.47
N HIS A 53 -5.47 1.68 1.37
CA HIS A 53 -5.76 2.85 2.20
C HIS A 53 -4.90 4.07 1.84
N GLY A 54 -5.24 5.25 2.36
CA GLY A 54 -4.42 6.46 2.23
C GLY A 54 -4.80 7.38 1.07
N THR A 55 -4.22 8.58 1.11
CA THR A 55 -4.61 9.71 0.25
C THR A 55 -4.43 9.46 -1.24
N ALA A 56 -3.42 8.69 -1.62
CA ALA A 56 -3.12 8.47 -3.03
C ALA A 56 -4.21 7.67 -3.76
N ILE A 57 -4.98 6.81 -3.05
CA ILE A 57 -6.17 6.16 -3.61
C ILE A 57 -7.32 7.15 -3.74
N GLN A 58 -7.50 8.05 -2.77
CA GLN A 58 -8.54 9.08 -2.84
C GLN A 58 -8.32 10.03 -4.02
N VAL A 59 -7.10 10.55 -4.19
CA VAL A 59 -6.71 11.40 -5.33
C VAL A 59 -6.94 10.66 -6.65
N LYS A 60 -6.57 9.37 -6.71
CA LYS A 60 -6.79 8.56 -7.91
C LYS A 60 -8.27 8.35 -8.19
N ALA A 61 -9.07 8.11 -7.16
CA ALA A 61 -10.51 7.93 -7.28
C ALA A 61 -11.20 9.19 -7.83
N GLU A 62 -10.84 10.36 -7.29
CA GLU A 62 -11.33 11.65 -7.77
C GLU A 62 -10.95 11.88 -9.24
N SER A 63 -9.71 11.60 -9.64
CA SER A 63 -9.27 11.72 -11.04
C SER A 63 -10.02 10.81 -12.02
N GLU A 64 -10.58 9.70 -11.54
CA GLU A 64 -11.31 8.72 -12.35
C GLU A 64 -12.84 8.84 -12.21
N GLY A 65 -13.34 9.78 -11.40
CA GLY A 65 -14.77 9.88 -11.10
C GLY A 65 -15.32 8.65 -10.35
N LEU A 66 -14.48 7.99 -9.55
CA LEU A 66 -14.81 6.80 -8.78
C LEU A 66 -14.79 7.09 -7.27
N THR A 67 -15.41 6.22 -6.50
CA THR A 67 -15.16 6.14 -5.05
C THR A 67 -13.84 5.43 -4.77
N ALA A 68 -13.21 5.72 -3.62
CA ALA A 68 -11.99 5.03 -3.19
C ALA A 68 -12.13 3.50 -3.21
N ARG A 69 -13.30 2.99 -2.81
CA ARG A 69 -13.59 1.55 -2.85
C ARG A 69 -13.61 1.00 -4.28
N GLN A 70 -14.27 1.68 -5.21
CA GLN A 70 -14.31 1.26 -6.62
C GLN A 70 -12.91 1.29 -7.25
N THR A 71 -12.10 2.31 -6.94
CA THR A 71 -10.70 2.40 -7.39
C THR A 71 -9.86 1.24 -6.86
N ALA A 72 -9.95 0.96 -5.56
CA ALA A 72 -9.27 -0.18 -4.94
C ALA A 72 -9.72 -1.52 -5.55
N ASP A 73 -11.03 -1.72 -5.75
CA ASP A 73 -11.58 -2.94 -6.36
C ASP A 73 -11.10 -3.13 -7.81
N LYS A 74 -11.06 -2.05 -8.60
CA LYS A 74 -10.55 -2.05 -9.98
C LYS A 74 -9.08 -2.46 -10.03
N TYR A 75 -8.23 -1.79 -9.25
CA TYR A 75 -6.79 -2.03 -9.29
C TYR A 75 -6.38 -3.32 -8.58
N HIS A 76 -7.06 -3.74 -7.52
CA HIS A 76 -6.85 -5.06 -6.93
C HIS A 76 -7.02 -6.16 -7.98
N ARG A 77 -8.13 -6.13 -8.73
CA ARG A 77 -8.41 -7.12 -9.77
C ARG A 77 -7.33 -7.12 -10.85
N GLN A 78 -6.98 -5.94 -11.36
CA GLN A 78 -5.95 -5.81 -12.39
C GLN A 78 -4.61 -6.35 -11.91
N ILE A 79 -4.14 -5.91 -10.74
CA ILE A 79 -2.84 -6.32 -10.20
C ILE A 79 -2.82 -7.83 -9.94
N ALA A 80 -3.87 -8.39 -9.33
CA ALA A 80 -3.95 -9.82 -9.08
C ALA A 80 -3.88 -10.63 -10.39
N GLN A 81 -4.60 -10.19 -11.43
CA GLN A 81 -4.58 -10.82 -12.75
C GLN A 81 -3.21 -10.73 -13.42
N ASP A 82 -2.57 -9.56 -13.38
CA ASP A 82 -1.25 -9.35 -13.98
C ASP A 82 -0.19 -10.24 -13.30
N LEU A 83 -0.18 -10.27 -11.95
CA LEU A 83 0.74 -11.08 -11.17
C LEU A 83 0.51 -12.60 -11.38
N GLN A 84 -0.76 -13.02 -11.45
CA GLN A 84 -1.12 -14.41 -11.77
C GLN A 84 -0.74 -14.77 -13.21
N GLY A 85 -0.96 -13.87 -14.17
CA GLY A 85 -0.62 -14.06 -15.58
C GLY A 85 0.89 -14.18 -15.83
N LEU A 86 1.71 -13.54 -14.99
CA LEU A 86 3.17 -13.73 -14.97
C LEU A 86 3.61 -15.08 -14.35
N GLY A 87 2.68 -15.83 -13.75
CA GLY A 87 2.96 -17.12 -13.12
C GLY A 87 3.45 -17.03 -11.69
N LEU A 88 3.25 -15.90 -10.99
CA LEU A 88 3.61 -15.79 -9.57
C LEU A 88 2.76 -16.72 -8.71
N SER A 89 3.40 -17.40 -7.76
CA SER A 89 2.86 -18.53 -7.01
C SER A 89 2.51 -18.20 -5.55
N TYR A 90 1.78 -17.10 -5.35
CA TYR A 90 1.25 -16.73 -4.04
C TYR A 90 0.31 -17.82 -3.50
N ASP A 91 0.50 -18.21 -2.24
CA ASP A 91 -0.43 -19.08 -1.52
C ASP A 91 -1.65 -18.30 -1.02
N LEU A 92 -1.46 -17.02 -0.71
CA LEU A 92 -2.52 -16.07 -0.40
C LEU A 92 -2.19 -14.70 -0.97
N TYR A 93 -3.09 -14.17 -1.80
CA TYR A 93 -3.07 -12.79 -2.25
C TYR A 93 -4.36 -12.10 -1.81
N THR A 94 -4.27 -11.26 -0.78
CA THR A 94 -5.45 -10.67 -0.11
C THR A 94 -5.50 -9.14 -0.25
N ARG A 95 -6.22 -8.46 0.65
CA ARG A 95 -6.53 -7.02 0.58
C ARG A 95 -6.51 -6.40 1.98
N THR A 96 -6.09 -5.14 2.10
CA THR A 96 -6.15 -4.41 3.38
C THR A 96 -7.54 -3.89 3.74
N THR A 97 -8.53 -4.03 2.84
CA THR A 97 -9.95 -3.68 3.09
C THR A 97 -10.80 -4.87 3.57
N THR A 98 -10.18 -5.87 4.19
CA THR A 98 -10.88 -7.04 4.74
C THR A 98 -11.26 -6.85 6.22
N PRO A 99 -12.34 -7.50 6.70
CA PRO A 99 -12.69 -7.48 8.13
C PRO A 99 -11.58 -8.01 9.03
N ASN A 100 -10.83 -9.02 8.57
CA ASN A 100 -9.70 -9.55 9.33
C ASN A 100 -8.57 -8.52 9.50
N HIS A 101 -8.22 -7.79 8.43
CA HIS A 101 -7.22 -6.75 8.51
C HIS A 101 -7.62 -5.65 9.51
N TYR A 102 -8.88 -5.18 9.43
CA TYR A 102 -9.39 -4.18 10.37
C TYR A 102 -9.31 -4.64 11.82
N ARG A 103 -9.76 -5.86 12.11
CA ARG A 103 -9.72 -6.43 13.45
C ARG A 103 -8.29 -6.49 13.99
N VAL A 104 -7.35 -7.03 13.21
CA VAL A 104 -5.94 -7.20 13.64
C VAL A 104 -5.27 -5.85 13.88
N VAL A 105 -5.46 -4.87 12.99
CA VAL A 105 -4.84 -3.54 13.17
C VAL A 105 -5.42 -2.82 14.39
N GLN A 106 -6.73 -2.90 14.62
CA GLN A 106 -7.37 -2.32 15.80
C GLN A 106 -6.90 -2.99 17.11
N GLU A 107 -6.72 -4.31 17.09
CA GLU A 107 -6.18 -5.07 18.21
C GLU A 107 -4.74 -4.62 18.54
N LEU A 108 -3.87 -4.52 17.53
CA LEU A 108 -2.50 -4.03 17.69
C LEU A 108 -2.45 -2.60 18.23
N PHE A 109 -3.23 -1.68 17.64
CA PHE A 109 -3.32 -0.30 18.11
C PHE A 109 -3.78 -0.23 19.58
N THR A 110 -4.83 -0.96 19.93
CA THR A 110 -5.40 -0.98 21.29
C THR A 110 -4.40 -1.53 22.31
N ALA A 111 -3.65 -2.56 21.94
CA ALA A 111 -2.59 -3.12 22.78
C ALA A 111 -1.45 -2.10 23.00
N LEU A 112 -1.00 -1.42 21.94
CA LEU A 112 0.04 -0.40 22.06
C LEU A 112 -0.43 0.79 22.91
N HIS A 113 -1.67 1.23 22.71
CA HIS A 113 -2.28 2.31 23.47
C HIS A 113 -2.42 1.97 24.96
N THR A 114 -2.99 0.81 25.28
CA THR A 114 -3.18 0.35 26.67
C THR A 114 -1.86 0.17 27.41
N ASN A 115 -0.79 -0.22 26.71
CA ASN A 115 0.56 -0.36 27.29
C ASN A 115 1.35 0.95 27.35
N GLY A 116 0.74 2.10 27.02
CA GLY A 116 1.38 3.41 27.13
C GLY A 116 2.40 3.73 26.02
N TYR A 117 2.42 2.98 24.91
CA TYR A 117 3.32 3.21 23.78
C TYR A 117 2.78 4.22 22.75
N ILE A 118 1.51 4.65 22.89
CA ILE A 118 0.90 5.67 22.04
C ILE A 118 0.69 6.94 22.85
N ILE A 119 1.26 8.05 22.37
CA ILE A 119 1.19 9.36 23.02
C ILE A 119 0.35 10.28 22.13
N ALA A 120 -0.76 10.79 22.67
CA ALA A 120 -1.54 11.80 21.98
C ALA A 120 -0.80 13.15 22.01
N GLN A 121 -0.71 13.81 20.85
CA GLN A 121 -0.12 15.13 20.71
C GLN A 121 -1.00 16.03 19.84
N THR A 122 -0.88 17.34 20.05
CA THR A 122 -1.53 18.36 19.22
C THR A 122 -0.51 18.91 18.24
N GLN A 123 -0.89 19.03 16.98
CA GLN A 123 -0.06 19.60 15.92
C GLN A 123 -0.90 20.53 15.04
N LEU A 124 -0.23 21.49 14.39
CA LEU A 124 -0.85 22.28 13.33
C LEU A 124 -1.03 21.39 12.10
N GLY A 125 -2.18 21.50 11.43
CA GLY A 125 -2.47 20.81 10.18
C GLY A 125 -3.13 21.76 9.21
N ALA A 126 -2.86 21.58 7.92
CA ALA A 126 -3.52 22.35 6.87
C ALA A 126 -5.00 21.94 6.77
N ILE A 127 -5.88 22.94 6.61
CA ILE A 127 -7.32 22.75 6.45
C ILE A 127 -7.77 23.54 5.23
N SER A 128 -8.63 22.93 4.42
CA SER A 128 -9.32 23.62 3.33
C SER A 128 -10.46 24.48 3.90
N PRO A 129 -10.43 25.82 3.74
CA PRO A 129 -11.50 26.68 4.27
C PRO A 129 -12.86 26.42 3.62
N SER A 130 -12.88 25.96 2.37
CA SER A 130 -14.11 25.71 1.60
C SER A 130 -14.77 24.37 1.94
N THR A 131 -13.99 23.36 2.33
CA THR A 131 -14.51 22.01 2.61
C THR A 131 -14.47 21.62 4.09
N GLY A 132 -13.71 22.35 4.91
CA GLY A 132 -13.46 22.04 6.31
C GLY A 132 -12.63 20.77 6.55
N ARG A 133 -12.13 20.12 5.48
CA ARG A 133 -11.32 18.89 5.58
C ARG A 133 -9.86 19.24 5.80
N THR A 134 -9.16 18.39 6.55
CA THR A 134 -7.70 18.44 6.59
C THR A 134 -7.13 18.16 5.20
N LEU A 135 -6.02 18.81 4.88
CA LEU A 135 -5.31 18.66 3.62
C LEU A 135 -4.03 17.85 3.85
N PRO A 136 -4.04 16.54 3.54
CA PRO A 136 -2.80 15.79 3.42
C PRO A 136 -1.90 16.40 2.35
N ASP A 137 -0.59 16.17 2.45
CA ASP A 137 0.46 16.77 1.60
C ASP A 137 0.16 16.72 0.09
N ARG A 138 -0.48 15.65 -0.38
CA ARG A 138 -0.87 15.47 -1.80
C ARG A 138 -1.95 16.40 -2.31
N TYR A 139 -2.65 17.13 -1.43
CA TYR A 139 -3.63 18.16 -1.78
C TYR A 139 -3.11 19.58 -1.57
N ILE A 140 -1.84 19.72 -1.19
CA ILE A 140 -1.18 21.01 -1.00
C ILE A 140 -0.27 21.22 -2.20
N GLU A 141 -0.51 22.29 -2.93
CA GLU A 141 0.30 22.71 -4.07
C GLU A 141 0.81 24.14 -3.84
N GLY A 142 1.99 24.44 -4.38
CA GLY A 142 2.54 25.80 -4.33
C GLY A 142 3.96 25.91 -4.86
N THR A 143 4.56 27.08 -4.65
CA THR A 143 5.93 27.36 -5.08
C THR A 143 6.96 26.75 -4.13
N CYS A 144 7.89 25.97 -4.67
CA CYS A 144 9.01 25.40 -3.92
C CYS A 144 9.84 26.52 -3.28
N PRO A 145 10.02 26.51 -1.95
CA PRO A 145 10.76 27.58 -1.26
C PRO A 145 12.27 27.53 -1.49
N ILE A 146 12.77 26.49 -2.16
CA ILE A 146 14.21 26.28 -2.41
C ILE A 146 14.56 26.69 -3.84
N CYS A 147 13.86 26.16 -4.86
CA CYS A 147 14.20 26.36 -6.27
C CYS A 147 13.21 27.26 -7.04
N GLY A 148 12.07 27.63 -6.45
CA GLY A 148 11.06 28.48 -7.10
C GLY A 148 10.12 27.75 -8.06
N TYR A 149 10.16 26.42 -8.15
CA TYR A 149 9.23 25.65 -8.98
C TYR A 149 7.77 25.83 -8.52
N GLU A 150 6.86 26.26 -9.39
CA GLU A 150 5.50 26.68 -9.02
C GLU A 150 4.52 25.51 -8.77
N GLY A 151 4.89 24.28 -9.14
CA GLY A 151 4.02 23.10 -9.05
C GLY A 151 4.44 22.09 -7.98
N ALA A 152 5.13 22.53 -6.92
CA ALA A 152 5.57 21.62 -5.86
C ALA A 152 4.37 21.13 -5.04
N ARG A 153 4.46 19.88 -4.55
CA ARG A 153 3.50 19.31 -3.61
C ARG A 153 3.95 19.52 -2.17
N GLY A 154 3.04 19.39 -1.21
CA GLY A 154 3.34 19.55 0.22
C GLY A 154 4.44 18.63 0.76
N ASP A 155 4.68 17.48 0.10
CA ASP A 155 5.67 16.47 0.49
C ASP A 155 6.96 16.51 -0.36
N GLN A 156 6.89 17.01 -1.59
CA GLN A 156 7.98 16.86 -2.56
C GLN A 156 7.97 17.93 -3.66
N CYS A 157 9.16 18.43 -3.99
CA CYS A 157 9.47 19.11 -5.24
C CYS A 157 9.96 18.07 -6.26
N ASP A 158 9.37 18.05 -7.45
CA ASP A 158 9.72 17.09 -8.52
C ASP A 158 10.86 17.59 -9.43
N GLU A 159 11.29 18.85 -9.26
CA GLU A 159 12.48 19.47 -9.88
C GLU A 159 13.71 19.42 -8.96
#